data_AF-A0A1E1LGE8-F1
#
_entry.id   AF-A0A1E1LGE8-F1
#
_cell.length_a   1.000
_cell.length_b   1.000
_cell.length_c   1.000
_cell.angle_alpha   90.00
_cell.angle_beta   90.00
_cell.angle_gamma   90.00
#
_symmetry.space_group_name_H-M   'P 1'
#
loop_
_entity.id
_entity.type
_entity.pdbx_description
1 polymer ?
#
loop_
_entity_poly.entity_id
_entity_poly.type
_entity_poly.pdbx_seq_one_letter_code
_entity_poly.pdbx_strand_id
1 'polypeptide(L)'
;MYTQALLISALAAIAEARFGQEQLPIQAISDLGAFGNSGEAGTLAGQSISFLLGAANPCGKLSQADKIVSTLGNDPAVIAAARGLVAAEQNFNPFAVSIPAICSDASLPATEALRGVIPLVDPAVTGSDTENANSAASLTTPFDAAGLSVAEVMAAQGFTNFSTKGADGAAGAAPANNAGNNAGNNAGNNAGNNAGNNAGNNAGNNAGNNAGNNAGNSTGNSDAVATPISSACVPSTTFVTVTAGAQNPVATGNNAENNGNANGNANDANSGGNTAVGNGVGAVSDPVTGSFDGFVASSIAANDFGTCVPTIKFEAGLNGRKETELTFQAIDPVVNKGQQEALNPNIITNRICDQLGNSCGASAAGIAACEAAQAQIQALGTRDQSTADAWNTALGFAGAETNPDNAPQAGLVGHT
;
A
#
# COMPACT_ATOMS: atom_id res chain seq x y z
N MET A 1 30.98 -4.45 36.35
CA MET A 1 30.10 -3.30 36.61
C MET A 1 30.10 -2.26 35.48
N TYR A 2 31.16 -2.11 34.69
CA TYR A 2 31.18 -1.16 33.56
C TYR A 2 30.45 -1.63 32.29
N THR A 3 30.28 -2.94 32.07
CA THR A 3 29.67 -3.50 30.85
C THR A 3 28.14 -3.44 30.83
N GLN A 4 27.48 -3.52 32.00
CA GLN A 4 26.01 -3.42 32.09
C GLN A 4 25.51 -1.98 31.97
N ALA A 5 26.25 -1.00 32.52
CA ALA A 5 25.92 0.41 32.36
C ALA A 5 26.03 0.86 30.90
N LEU A 6 27.05 0.39 30.18
CA LEU A 6 27.25 0.70 28.76
C LEU A 6 26.18 0.06 27.86
N LEU A 7 25.73 -1.16 28.18
CA LEU A 7 24.60 -1.79 27.48
C LEU A 7 23.28 -1.06 27.77
N ILE A 8 22.99 -0.68 29.02
CA ILE A 8 21.75 0.02 29.37
C ILE A 8 21.73 1.41 28.74
N SER A 9 22.85 2.13 28.70
CA SER A 9 22.95 3.42 28.01
C SER A 9 22.86 3.29 26.49
N ALA A 10 23.38 2.21 25.89
CA ALA A 10 23.22 1.92 24.47
C ALA A 10 21.76 1.55 24.13
N LEU A 11 21.11 0.73 24.96
CA LEU A 11 19.69 0.38 24.79
C LEU A 11 18.77 1.59 25.03
N ALA A 12 19.08 2.47 25.99
CA ALA A 12 18.34 3.72 26.19
C ALA A 12 18.55 4.68 25.01
N ALA A 13 19.77 4.84 24.51
CA ALA A 13 20.04 5.66 23.32
C ALA A 13 19.38 5.11 22.05
N ILE A 14 19.29 3.78 21.89
CA ILE A 14 18.60 3.12 20.78
C ILE A 14 17.07 3.24 20.94
N ALA A 15 16.53 3.20 22.16
CA ALA A 15 15.10 3.35 22.43
C ALA A 15 14.63 4.82 22.32
N GLU A 16 15.39 5.77 22.86
CA GLU A 16 15.15 7.22 22.75
C GLU A 16 15.31 7.70 21.30
N ALA A 17 16.20 7.07 20.52
CA ALA A 17 16.33 7.35 19.10
C ALA A 17 15.14 6.83 18.26
N ARG A 18 14.32 5.86 18.72
CA ARG A 18 13.25 5.28 17.88
C ARG A 18 11.84 5.73 18.20
N PHE A 19 11.46 5.83 19.48
CA PHE A 19 10.13 6.33 19.86
C PHE A 19 9.93 7.81 19.49
N GLY A 20 11.03 8.58 19.45
CA GLY A 20 11.02 9.96 18.97
C GLY A 20 10.85 10.05 17.45
N GLN A 21 11.57 9.22 16.67
CA GLN A 21 11.61 9.26 15.20
C GLN A 21 10.27 8.93 14.54
N GLU A 22 9.48 7.99 15.09
CA GLU A 22 8.18 7.61 14.52
C GLU A 22 7.10 8.70 14.69
N GLN A 23 7.23 9.57 15.70
CA GLN A 23 6.34 10.74 15.88
C GLN A 23 6.87 12.03 15.26
N LEU A 24 8.15 12.10 14.84
CA LEU A 24 8.72 13.31 14.23
C LEU A 24 7.88 13.84 13.06
N PRO A 25 7.39 13.01 12.11
CA PRO A 25 6.57 13.51 11.02
C PRO A 25 5.26 14.12 11.53
N ILE A 26 4.61 13.47 12.49
CA ILE A 26 3.30 13.89 13.01
C ILE A 26 3.41 15.22 13.76
N GLN A 27 4.40 15.36 14.64
CA GLN A 27 4.63 16.61 15.35
C GLN A 27 5.06 17.72 14.37
N ALA A 28 5.96 17.43 13.43
CA ALA A 28 6.38 18.40 12.43
C ALA A 28 5.21 18.92 11.58
N ILE A 29 4.24 18.06 11.23
CA ILE A 29 3.02 18.48 10.54
C ILE A 29 2.14 19.31 11.47
N SER A 30 1.97 18.89 12.74
CA SER A 30 1.16 19.62 13.72
C SER A 30 1.71 21.03 14.00
N ASP A 31 3.03 21.22 13.94
CA ASP A 31 3.70 22.50 14.16
C ASP A 31 3.49 23.50 13.01
N LEU A 32 2.92 23.06 11.88
CA LEU A 32 2.58 23.90 10.73
C LEU A 32 1.30 24.73 10.94
N GLY A 33 0.90 25.01 12.19
CA GLY A 33 -0.32 25.76 12.51
C GLY A 33 -0.39 27.19 11.96
N ALA A 34 0.73 27.72 11.44
CA ALA A 34 0.80 28.99 10.73
C ALA A 34 0.41 28.89 9.24
N PHE A 35 0.27 27.68 8.70
CA PHE A 35 -0.08 27.40 7.31
C PHE A 35 -1.52 26.90 7.19
N GLY A 36 -2.17 27.20 6.07
CA GLY A 36 -3.59 26.85 5.86
C GLY A 36 -4.54 27.55 6.84
N ASN A 37 -5.70 26.94 7.07
CA ASN A 37 -6.68 27.42 8.04
C ASN A 37 -6.34 26.96 9.46
N SER A 38 -6.87 27.68 10.47
CA SER A 38 -6.70 27.30 11.87
C SER A 38 -7.18 25.87 12.14
N GLY A 39 -6.31 25.04 12.71
CA GLY A 39 -6.58 23.63 13.04
C GLY A 39 -6.38 22.63 11.88
N GLU A 40 -6.10 23.10 10.67
CA GLU A 40 -5.96 22.25 9.48
C GLU A 40 -4.69 21.39 9.54
N ALA A 41 -3.57 22.00 9.93
CA ALA A 41 -2.30 21.30 10.16
C ALA A 41 -2.43 20.18 11.21
N GLY A 42 -3.08 20.46 12.35
CA GLY A 42 -3.34 19.46 13.38
C GLY A 42 -4.27 18.33 12.91
N THR A 43 -5.24 18.65 12.06
CA THR A 43 -6.14 17.64 11.46
C THR A 43 -5.39 16.72 10.49
N LEU A 44 -4.53 17.29 9.64
CA LEU A 44 -3.68 16.53 8.72
C LEU A 44 -2.65 15.66 9.47
N ALA A 45 -2.08 16.17 10.55
CA ALA A 45 -1.20 15.40 11.42
C ALA A 45 -1.93 14.19 12.01
N GLY A 46 -3.14 14.38 12.55
CA GLY A 46 -3.96 13.30 13.08
C GLY A 46 -4.31 12.22 12.04
N GLN A 47 -4.69 12.63 10.83
CA GLN A 47 -4.99 11.71 9.72
C GLN A 47 -3.77 10.89 9.29
N SER A 48 -2.57 11.45 9.42
CA SER A 48 -1.32 10.79 8.99
C SER A 48 -0.99 9.56 9.83
N ILE A 49 -1.48 9.48 11.07
CA ILE A 49 -1.23 8.37 11.99
C ILE A 49 -1.75 7.05 11.41
N SER A 50 -2.96 7.03 10.85
CA SER A 50 -3.57 5.82 10.30
C SER A 50 -2.77 5.23 9.12
N PHE A 51 -2.00 6.05 8.41
CA PHE A 51 -1.16 5.60 7.29
C PHE A 51 0.22 5.08 7.73
N LEU A 52 0.63 5.32 8.97
CA LEU A 52 1.87 4.79 9.54
C LEU A 52 1.69 3.40 10.16
N LEU A 53 0.46 2.89 10.21
CA LEU A 53 0.17 1.54 10.68
C LEU A 53 0.57 0.52 9.62
N GLY A 54 1.16 -0.61 10.02
CA GLY A 54 1.70 -1.60 9.10
C GLY A 54 0.68 -2.36 8.25
N ALA A 55 -0.60 -2.33 8.65
CA ALA A 55 -1.69 -2.88 7.84
C ALA A 55 -2.23 -1.88 6.79
N ALA A 56 -1.89 -0.60 6.91
CA ALA A 56 -2.38 0.44 6.01
C ALA A 56 -1.72 0.33 4.63
N ASN A 57 -2.46 0.69 3.57
CA ASN A 57 -1.90 0.73 2.23
C ASN A 57 -0.77 1.78 2.16
N PRO A 58 0.47 1.41 1.80
CA PRO A 58 1.61 2.33 1.74
C PRO A 58 1.41 3.50 0.77
N CYS A 59 0.58 3.34 -0.27
CA CYS A 59 0.27 4.42 -1.19
C CYS A 59 -0.55 5.54 -0.53
N GLY A 60 -1.39 5.20 0.47
CA GLY A 60 -2.16 6.19 1.22
C GLY A 60 -1.27 7.19 1.96
N LYS A 61 -0.11 6.75 2.46
CA LYS A 61 0.89 7.62 3.09
C LYS A 61 1.42 8.68 2.12
N LEU A 62 1.68 8.28 0.86
CA LEU A 62 2.17 9.20 -0.17
C LEU A 62 1.08 10.20 -0.57
N SER A 63 -0.15 9.73 -0.77
CA SER A 63 -1.30 10.60 -1.05
C SER A 63 -1.59 11.56 0.11
N GLN A 64 -1.37 11.14 1.36
CA GLN A 64 -1.50 12.01 2.53
C GLN A 64 -0.40 13.09 2.55
N ALA A 65 0.83 12.74 2.18
CA ALA A 65 1.91 13.73 2.02
C ALA A 65 1.59 14.75 0.92
N ASP A 66 1.02 14.31 -0.20
CA ASP A 66 0.52 15.21 -1.25
C ASP A 66 -0.60 16.12 -0.73
N LYS A 67 -1.53 15.55 0.05
CA LYS A 67 -2.64 16.31 0.66
C LYS A 67 -2.11 17.42 1.55
N ILE A 68 -1.12 17.14 2.39
CA ILE A 68 -0.46 18.13 3.25
C ILE A 68 0.04 19.32 2.43
N VAL A 69 0.78 19.07 1.34
CA VAL A 69 1.31 20.13 0.48
C VAL A 69 0.18 20.88 -0.24
N SER A 70 -0.80 20.15 -0.77
CA SER A 70 -1.93 20.78 -1.48
C SER A 70 -2.78 21.68 -0.59
N THR A 71 -2.87 21.35 0.71
CA THR A 71 -3.71 22.04 1.68
C THR A 71 -2.97 23.19 2.37
N LEU A 72 -1.74 22.96 2.85
CA LEU A 72 -0.98 23.93 3.62
C LEU A 72 -0.07 24.82 2.75
N GLY A 73 0.13 24.44 1.49
CA GLY A 73 0.95 25.17 0.52
C GLY A 73 2.34 24.55 0.33
N ASN A 74 3.14 25.17 -0.52
CA ASN A 74 4.45 24.68 -0.94
C ASN A 74 5.63 25.35 -0.22
N ASP A 75 5.39 25.92 0.96
CA ASP A 75 6.45 26.49 1.79
C ASP A 75 7.50 25.42 2.14
N PRO A 76 8.81 25.76 2.19
CA PRO A 76 9.85 24.81 2.55
C PRO A 76 9.60 24.05 3.84
N ALA A 77 8.96 24.65 4.86
CA ALA A 77 8.60 23.96 6.10
C ALA A 77 7.52 22.88 5.87
N VAL A 78 6.51 23.18 5.04
CA VAL A 78 5.46 22.21 4.68
C VAL A 78 6.06 21.06 3.87
N ILE A 79 6.90 21.38 2.88
CA ILE A 79 7.59 20.36 2.08
C ILE A 79 8.48 19.49 2.98
N ALA A 80 9.22 20.08 3.92
CA ALA A 80 10.07 19.31 4.83
C ALA A 80 9.26 18.34 5.70
N ALA A 81 8.12 18.79 6.27
CA ALA A 81 7.25 17.92 7.06
C ALA A 81 6.62 16.80 6.22
N ALA A 82 6.14 17.12 5.01
CA ALA A 82 5.58 16.14 4.09
C ALA A 82 6.63 15.11 3.62
N ARG A 83 7.89 15.53 3.37
CA ARG A 83 9.01 14.60 3.09
C ARG A 83 9.31 13.72 4.29
N GLY A 84 9.22 14.26 5.50
CA GLY A 84 9.29 13.49 6.74
C GLY A 84 8.25 12.37 6.78
N LEU A 85 7.02 12.63 6.36
CA LEU A 85 5.96 11.61 6.29
C LEU A 85 6.24 10.55 5.21
N VAL A 86 6.75 10.94 4.03
CA VAL A 86 7.15 9.99 2.98
C VAL A 86 8.26 9.06 3.49
N ALA A 87 9.27 9.62 4.15
CA ALA A 87 10.41 8.90 4.69
C ALA A 87 10.08 8.08 5.96
N ALA A 88 8.96 8.35 6.62
CA ALA A 88 8.58 7.66 7.83
C ALA A 88 8.41 6.16 7.59
N GLU A 89 8.88 5.34 8.54
CA GLU A 89 8.64 3.91 8.54
C GLU A 89 7.15 3.61 8.76
N GLN A 90 6.60 2.61 8.06
CA GLN A 90 5.32 2.03 8.46
C GLN A 90 5.56 0.95 9.50
N ASN A 91 4.94 1.08 10.66
CA ASN A 91 5.12 0.18 11.79
C ASN A 91 4.38 -1.14 11.56
N PHE A 92 5.07 -2.15 11.04
CA PHE A 92 4.52 -3.49 10.86
C PHE A 92 5.00 -4.44 11.97
N ASN A 93 4.17 -5.43 12.31
CA ASN A 93 4.53 -6.41 13.32
C ASN A 93 5.52 -7.44 12.73
N PRO A 94 6.79 -7.47 13.17
CA PRO A 94 7.80 -8.40 12.64
C PRO A 94 7.49 -9.87 12.96
N PHE A 95 6.58 -10.15 13.90
CA PHE A 95 6.09 -11.50 14.19
C PHE A 95 5.00 -11.97 13.20
N ALA A 96 4.35 -11.04 12.48
CA ALA A 96 3.30 -11.34 11.52
C ALA A 96 3.80 -11.28 10.06
N VAL A 97 4.67 -10.31 9.75
CA VAL A 97 5.28 -10.13 8.44
C VAL A 97 6.76 -9.79 8.61
N SER A 98 7.64 -10.37 7.80
CA SER A 98 9.10 -10.20 7.93
C SER A 98 9.70 -9.13 7.02
N ILE A 99 8.88 -8.52 6.16
CA ILE A 99 9.28 -7.51 5.17
C ILE A 99 8.18 -6.45 5.05
N PRO A 100 8.53 -5.19 4.75
CA PRO A 100 7.56 -4.11 4.59
C PRO A 100 6.78 -4.24 3.27
N ALA A 101 5.66 -3.53 3.18
CA ALA A 101 4.95 -3.27 1.94
C ALA A 101 5.24 -1.85 1.44
N ILE A 102 5.60 -1.69 0.18
CA ILE A 102 5.97 -0.40 -0.42
C ILE A 102 5.05 -0.07 -1.59
N CYS A 103 4.69 1.21 -1.72
CA CYS A 103 3.82 1.66 -2.81
C CYS A 103 4.48 1.45 -4.18
N SER A 104 3.76 0.78 -5.09
CA SER A 104 4.16 0.56 -6.49
C SER A 104 3.43 1.44 -7.51
N ASP A 105 2.69 2.45 -7.05
CA ASP A 105 2.04 3.42 -7.94
C ASP A 105 3.05 4.49 -8.37
N ALA A 106 3.38 4.53 -9.66
CA ALA A 106 4.34 5.49 -10.23
C ALA A 106 3.82 6.94 -10.30
N SER A 107 2.52 7.14 -10.09
CA SER A 107 1.91 8.47 -9.99
C SER A 107 2.05 9.12 -8.61
N LEU A 108 2.52 8.37 -7.61
CA LEU A 108 2.66 8.83 -6.22
C LEU A 108 4.13 8.88 -5.75
N PRO A 109 4.51 9.90 -4.95
CA PRO A 109 3.74 11.11 -4.67
C PRO A 109 3.54 11.96 -5.94
N ALA A 110 2.38 12.60 -6.05
CA ALA A 110 2.05 13.49 -7.16
C ALA A 110 2.80 14.83 -7.08
N THR A 111 3.18 15.24 -5.87
CA THR A 111 3.94 16.46 -5.61
C THR A 111 5.41 16.23 -5.97
N GLU A 112 5.89 16.93 -6.99
CA GLU A 112 7.27 16.77 -7.52
C GLU A 112 8.35 16.92 -6.43
N ALA A 113 8.17 17.87 -5.51
CA ALA A 113 9.12 18.11 -4.41
C ALA A 113 9.22 16.96 -3.38
N LEU A 114 8.29 16.00 -3.41
CA LEU A 114 8.27 14.82 -2.55
C LEU A 114 8.84 13.58 -3.26
N ARG A 115 8.98 13.61 -4.58
CA ARG A 115 9.51 12.47 -5.36
C ARG A 115 10.97 12.21 -5.02
N GLY A 116 11.35 10.94 -5.11
CA GLY A 116 12.72 10.50 -4.83
C GLY A 116 13.05 10.34 -3.35
N VAL A 117 12.13 10.64 -2.44
CA VAL A 117 12.23 10.31 -1.02
C VAL A 117 11.75 8.88 -0.81
N ILE A 118 12.52 8.08 -0.06
CA ILE A 118 12.20 6.68 0.23
C ILE A 118 12.05 6.43 1.73
N PRO A 119 11.20 5.49 2.15
CA PRO A 119 10.91 5.24 3.56
C PRO A 119 12.02 4.51 4.29
N LEU A 120 12.12 4.77 5.59
CA LEU A 120 12.79 3.89 6.54
C LEU A 120 12.11 2.53 6.59
N VAL A 121 12.86 1.51 7.01
CA VAL A 121 12.39 0.13 7.23
C VAL A 121 12.90 -0.41 8.55
N ASP A 122 12.12 -1.32 9.16
CA ASP A 122 12.48 -1.91 10.44
C ASP A 122 13.88 -2.52 10.36
N PRO A 123 14.79 -2.16 11.27
CA PRO A 123 16.12 -2.77 11.40
C PRO A 123 16.16 -4.28 11.61
N ALA A 124 15.04 -4.93 11.89
CA ALA A 124 14.90 -6.39 11.83
C ALA A 124 14.84 -6.93 10.39
N VAL A 125 14.56 -6.08 9.40
CA VAL A 125 14.54 -6.44 7.97
C VAL A 125 15.97 -6.58 7.48
N THR A 126 16.28 -7.72 6.85
CA THR A 126 17.60 -7.92 6.26
C THR A 126 17.88 -6.85 5.20
N GLY A 127 18.99 -6.12 5.35
CA GLY A 127 19.38 -5.02 4.46
C GLY A 127 18.89 -3.63 4.89
N SER A 128 18.22 -3.52 6.04
CA SER A 128 17.71 -2.27 6.61
C SER A 128 18.76 -1.18 6.78
N ASP A 129 20.01 -1.52 7.12
CA ASP A 129 21.06 -0.52 7.34
C ASP A 129 21.36 0.28 6.06
N THR A 130 21.36 -0.40 4.91
CA THR A 130 21.53 0.24 3.60
C THR A 130 20.32 1.09 3.26
N GLU A 131 19.10 0.56 3.45
CA GLU A 131 17.88 1.30 3.12
C GLU A 131 17.70 2.53 4.02
N ASN A 132 17.97 2.40 5.32
CA ASN A 132 17.84 3.51 6.25
C ASN A 132 18.89 4.60 6.01
N ALA A 133 20.09 4.23 5.54
CA ALA A 133 21.07 5.20 5.05
C ALA A 133 20.60 5.90 3.76
N ASN A 134 19.99 5.16 2.83
CA ASN A 134 19.43 5.73 1.61
C ASN A 134 18.24 6.65 1.90
N SER A 135 17.34 6.28 2.82
CA SER A 135 16.22 7.10 3.27
C SER A 135 16.70 8.43 3.87
N ALA A 136 17.70 8.36 4.77
CA ALA A 136 18.32 9.56 5.35
C ALA A 136 18.95 10.47 4.28
N ALA A 137 19.64 9.90 3.29
CA ALA A 137 20.19 10.67 2.17
C ALA A 137 19.08 11.30 1.31
N SER A 138 17.99 10.55 1.08
CA SER A 138 16.85 10.99 0.27
C SER A 138 16.11 12.18 0.86
N LEU A 139 16.16 12.38 2.18
CA LEU A 139 15.61 13.55 2.88
C LEU A 139 16.38 14.85 2.62
N THR A 140 17.67 14.76 2.28
CA THR A 140 18.49 15.92 1.91
C THR A 140 18.62 16.07 0.40
N THR A 141 18.76 14.96 -0.32
CA THR A 141 18.95 14.91 -1.77
C THR A 141 18.09 13.77 -2.31
N PRO A 142 16.86 14.07 -2.78
CA PRO A 142 15.99 13.03 -3.34
C PRO A 142 16.67 12.33 -4.51
N PHE A 143 16.40 11.04 -4.65
CA PHE A 143 16.85 10.26 -5.79
C PHE A 143 16.09 10.64 -7.06
N ASP A 144 16.67 10.37 -8.23
CA ASP A 144 15.92 10.46 -9.48
C ASP A 144 14.78 9.43 -9.47
N ALA A 145 13.55 9.93 -9.63
CA ALA A 145 12.32 9.15 -9.58
C ALA A 145 11.43 9.41 -10.80
N ALA A 146 12.00 9.94 -11.90
CA ALA A 146 11.24 10.23 -13.11
C ALA A 146 10.52 8.99 -13.64
N GLY A 147 9.20 8.96 -13.50
CA GLY A 147 8.35 7.83 -13.92
C GLY A 147 8.47 6.59 -13.03
N LEU A 148 9.11 6.67 -11.86
CA LEU A 148 9.33 5.54 -10.95
C LEU A 148 8.47 5.66 -9.69
N SER A 149 7.83 4.57 -9.30
CA SER A 149 7.23 4.41 -7.98
C SER A 149 8.30 4.40 -6.87
N VAL A 150 7.89 4.65 -5.63
CA VAL A 150 8.79 4.56 -4.46
C VAL A 150 9.43 3.17 -4.37
N ALA A 151 8.69 2.10 -4.65
CA ALA A 151 9.22 0.74 -4.74
C ALA A 151 10.34 0.60 -5.78
N GLU A 152 10.18 1.19 -6.96
CA GLU A 152 11.20 1.13 -8.02
C GLU A 152 12.43 1.98 -7.66
N VAL A 153 12.26 3.11 -6.97
CA VAL A 153 13.37 3.92 -6.46
C VAL A 153 14.17 3.14 -5.42
N MET A 154 13.51 2.51 -4.44
CA MET A 154 14.19 1.66 -3.44
C MET A 154 14.96 0.51 -4.10
N ALA A 155 14.33 -0.18 -5.06
CA ALA A 155 14.97 -1.25 -5.83
C ALA A 155 16.19 -0.74 -6.61
N ALA A 156 16.13 0.46 -7.19
CA ALA A 156 17.25 1.09 -7.88
C ALA A 156 18.41 1.48 -6.94
N GLN A 157 18.11 1.74 -5.66
CA GLN A 157 19.12 1.95 -4.61
C GLN A 157 19.64 0.65 -3.98
N GLY A 158 19.24 -0.51 -4.53
CA GLY A 158 19.78 -1.81 -4.16
C GLY A 158 19.08 -2.51 -3.00
N PHE A 159 17.97 -1.98 -2.51
CA PHE A 159 17.14 -2.64 -1.52
C PHE A 159 15.93 -3.29 -2.20
N THR A 160 15.75 -4.59 -2.06
CA THR A 160 14.61 -5.33 -2.66
C THR A 160 13.92 -6.26 -1.66
N ASN A 161 14.24 -6.16 -0.37
CA ASN A 161 13.68 -7.02 0.67
C ASN A 161 12.34 -6.46 1.18
N PHE A 162 11.38 -6.34 0.26
CA PHE A 162 10.04 -5.83 0.50
C PHE A 162 9.01 -6.47 -0.43
N SER A 163 7.74 -6.27 -0.13
CA SER A 163 6.61 -6.54 -1.04
C SER A 163 6.03 -5.24 -1.57
N THR A 164 5.29 -5.29 -2.69
CA THR A 164 4.65 -4.09 -3.24
C THR A 164 3.14 -4.08 -3.04
N LYS A 165 2.59 -2.88 -2.95
CA LYS A 165 1.15 -2.62 -2.97
C LYS A 165 0.83 -1.48 -3.93
N GLY A 166 -0.12 -1.71 -4.84
CA GLY A 166 -0.73 -0.67 -5.65
C GLY A 166 -1.72 0.18 -4.87
N ALA A 167 -2.09 1.35 -5.40
CA ALA A 167 -3.14 2.19 -4.82
C ALA A 167 -4.51 1.47 -4.79
N ASP A 168 -4.74 0.54 -5.71
CA ASP A 168 -5.90 -0.36 -5.75
C ASP A 168 -5.82 -1.54 -4.76
N GLY A 169 -4.72 -1.65 -4.00
CA GLY A 169 -4.46 -2.72 -3.04
C GLY A 169 -3.85 -3.98 -3.65
N ALA A 170 -3.58 -4.01 -4.96
CA ALA A 170 -2.94 -5.14 -5.61
C ALA A 170 -1.57 -5.41 -4.99
N ALA A 171 -1.32 -6.65 -4.54
CA ALA A 171 -0.02 -7.06 -4.04
C ALA A 171 0.92 -7.46 -5.19
N GLY A 172 2.21 -7.18 -5.04
CA GLY A 172 3.24 -7.64 -5.94
C GLY A 172 4.54 -7.97 -5.22
N ALA A 173 5.50 -8.50 -5.98
CA ALA A 173 6.88 -8.67 -5.51
C ALA A 173 7.66 -7.36 -5.67
N ALA A 174 8.77 -7.22 -4.93
CA ALA A 174 9.73 -6.16 -5.19
C ALA A 174 10.20 -6.18 -6.66
N PRO A 175 10.34 -5.02 -7.31
CA PRO A 175 10.98 -4.94 -8.61
C PRO A 175 12.39 -5.52 -8.55
N ALA A 176 12.83 -6.17 -9.63
CA ALA A 176 14.23 -6.57 -9.77
C ALA A 176 15.12 -5.33 -9.64
N ASN A 177 16.25 -5.43 -8.95
CA ASN A 177 17.19 -4.31 -8.79
C ASN A 177 17.55 -3.74 -10.17
N ASN A 178 17.07 -2.51 -10.41
CA ASN A 178 17.09 -1.87 -11.71
C ASN A 178 18.48 -1.33 -12.09
N ALA A 179 19.52 -1.56 -11.26
CA ALA A 179 20.91 -1.24 -11.60
C ALA A 179 21.36 -1.88 -12.94
N GLY A 180 20.76 -3.01 -13.34
CA GLY A 180 20.96 -3.61 -14.67
C GLY A 180 20.13 -2.97 -15.79
N ASN A 181 18.98 -2.39 -15.48
CA ASN A 181 18.03 -1.89 -16.48
C ASN A 181 18.26 -0.43 -16.85
N ASN A 182 18.88 0.40 -16.02
CA ASN A 182 19.30 1.72 -16.49
C ASN A 182 20.52 1.60 -17.43
N ALA A 183 21.42 0.65 -17.16
CA ALA A 183 22.47 0.25 -18.11
C ALA A 183 21.88 -0.43 -19.36
N GLY A 184 20.86 -1.28 -19.21
CA GLY A 184 20.21 -2.04 -20.29
C GLY A 184 19.26 -1.20 -21.16
N ASN A 185 18.55 -0.23 -20.60
CA ASN A 185 17.68 0.70 -21.33
C ASN A 185 18.51 1.81 -21.98
N ASN A 186 19.58 2.27 -21.33
CA ASN A 186 20.49 3.22 -21.98
C ASN A 186 21.34 2.51 -23.06
N ALA A 187 21.81 1.28 -22.83
CA ALA A 187 22.48 0.48 -23.88
C ALA A 187 21.50 0.00 -24.96
N GLY A 188 20.26 -0.34 -24.62
CA GLY A 188 19.23 -0.84 -25.53
C GLY A 188 18.59 0.26 -26.36
N ASN A 189 18.31 1.43 -25.78
CA ASN A 189 17.84 2.59 -26.54
C ASN A 189 18.98 3.17 -27.38
N ASN A 190 20.22 3.17 -26.90
CA ASN A 190 21.35 3.66 -27.70
C ASN A 190 21.76 2.65 -28.78
N ALA A 191 21.73 1.34 -28.52
CA ALA A 191 21.96 0.31 -29.55
C ALA A 191 20.80 0.19 -30.54
N GLY A 192 19.55 0.33 -30.07
CA GLY A 192 18.34 0.29 -30.89
C GLY A 192 18.19 1.52 -31.78
N ASN A 193 18.43 2.72 -31.23
CA ASN A 193 18.41 3.95 -32.03
C ASN A 193 19.61 4.02 -32.98
N ASN A 194 20.79 3.53 -32.61
CA ASN A 194 21.94 3.51 -33.50
C ASN A 194 21.84 2.40 -34.57
N ALA A 195 21.31 1.21 -34.24
CA ALA A 195 21.05 0.15 -35.24
C ALA A 195 19.87 0.51 -36.17
N GLY A 196 18.81 1.11 -35.64
CA GLY A 196 17.65 1.56 -36.39
C GLY A 196 17.97 2.73 -37.32
N ASN A 197 18.70 3.75 -36.84
CA ASN A 197 19.09 4.88 -37.67
C ASN A 197 20.15 4.48 -38.70
N ASN A 198 21.08 3.57 -38.37
CA ASN A 198 22.11 3.14 -39.32
C ASN A 198 21.55 2.14 -40.35
N ALA A 199 20.64 1.23 -39.98
CA ALA A 199 19.96 0.35 -40.93
C ALA A 199 18.95 1.11 -41.81
N GLY A 200 18.20 2.05 -41.23
CA GLY A 200 17.23 2.90 -41.95
C GLY A 200 17.89 3.87 -42.92
N ASN A 201 18.96 4.56 -42.50
CA ASN A 201 19.68 5.48 -43.39
C ASN A 201 20.48 4.74 -44.46
N ASN A 202 21.04 3.57 -44.17
CA ASN A 202 21.80 2.81 -45.16
C ASN A 202 20.87 2.07 -46.15
N ALA A 203 19.72 1.55 -45.72
CA ALA A 203 18.73 0.96 -46.63
C ALA A 203 18.02 2.03 -47.48
N GLY A 204 17.66 3.17 -46.88
CA GLY A 204 17.02 4.29 -47.58
C GLY A 204 17.93 4.98 -48.59
N ASN A 205 19.19 5.24 -48.24
CA ASN A 205 20.13 5.87 -49.17
C ASN A 205 20.56 4.92 -50.28
N ASN A 206 20.70 3.63 -50.02
CA ASN A 206 21.10 2.66 -51.05
C ASN A 206 19.94 2.30 -51.99
N ALA A 207 18.69 2.22 -51.49
CA ALA A 207 17.51 2.03 -52.34
C ALA A 207 17.16 3.29 -53.15
N GLY A 208 17.28 4.48 -52.56
CA GLY A 208 17.04 5.75 -53.25
C GLY A 208 18.08 6.06 -54.33
N ASN A 209 19.37 5.83 -54.04
CA ASN A 209 20.43 6.10 -55.02
C ASN A 209 20.48 5.06 -56.15
N ASN A 210 20.16 3.78 -55.90
CA ASN A 210 20.07 2.79 -56.98
C ASN A 210 18.80 2.96 -57.84
N ALA A 211 17.65 3.31 -57.24
CA ALA A 211 16.43 3.56 -58.01
C ALA A 211 16.52 4.84 -58.85
N GLY A 212 17.14 5.91 -58.30
CA GLY A 212 17.39 7.16 -59.02
C GLY A 212 18.38 7.01 -60.18
N ASN A 213 19.48 6.29 -59.98
CA ASN A 213 20.49 6.09 -61.03
C ASN A 213 20.03 5.14 -62.15
N ASN A 214 19.23 4.10 -61.84
CA ASN A 214 18.68 3.22 -62.88
C ASN A 214 17.52 3.85 -63.68
N ALA A 215 16.71 4.70 -63.05
CA ALA A 215 15.63 5.43 -63.74
C ALA A 215 16.17 6.57 -64.63
N GLY A 216 17.24 7.24 -64.21
CA GLY A 216 17.91 8.27 -65.01
C GLY A 216 18.72 7.72 -66.20
N ASN A 217 19.33 6.54 -66.07
CA ASN A 217 20.13 5.95 -67.14
C ASN A 217 19.31 5.20 -68.20
N SER A 218 18.07 4.81 -67.89
CA SER A 218 17.19 4.08 -68.83
C SER A 218 16.31 4.99 -69.69
N THR A 219 16.11 6.25 -69.29
CA THR A 219 15.36 7.25 -70.08
C THR A 219 16.25 8.12 -70.97
N GLY A 220 17.56 8.12 -70.75
CA GLY A 220 18.53 8.88 -71.55
C GLY A 220 19.10 8.18 -72.79
N ASN A 221 18.81 6.88 -73.02
CA ASN A 221 19.42 6.10 -74.10
C ASN A 221 18.43 5.46 -75.08
N SER A 222 17.15 5.87 -75.07
CA SER A 222 16.14 5.34 -76.01
C SER A 222 15.91 6.21 -77.25
N ASP A 223 16.67 7.30 -77.43
CA ASP A 223 16.65 8.12 -78.64
C ASP A 223 17.93 7.91 -79.46
N ALA A 224 18.03 6.73 -80.08
CA ALA A 224 18.99 6.49 -81.17
C ALA A 224 18.41 5.52 -82.20
N VAL A 225 17.62 6.11 -83.11
CA VAL A 225 17.50 5.81 -84.54
C VAL A 225 18.24 4.56 -85.08
N ALA A 226 17.52 3.60 -85.66
CA ALA A 226 17.69 3.17 -87.07
C ALA A 226 16.77 1.99 -87.48
N THR A 227 16.04 2.19 -88.58
CA THR A 227 15.32 1.20 -89.40
C THR A 227 16.28 0.56 -90.45
N PRO A 228 15.82 -0.22 -91.45
CA PRO A 228 15.57 -1.67 -91.42
C PRO A 228 16.48 -2.45 -92.41
N ILE A 229 16.57 -3.78 -92.30
CA ILE A 229 17.07 -4.64 -93.39
C ILE A 229 16.28 -5.94 -93.50
N SER A 230 16.03 -6.29 -94.76
CA SER A 230 15.16 -7.32 -95.28
C SER A 230 15.89 -8.65 -95.58
N SER A 231 15.08 -9.71 -95.66
CA SER A 231 15.18 -10.84 -96.61
C SER A 231 15.45 -12.26 -96.06
N ALA A 232 14.37 -13.06 -96.12
CA ALA A 232 14.24 -14.41 -96.70
C ALA A 232 14.63 -15.72 -95.95
N CYS A 233 13.58 -16.56 -95.77
CA CYS A 233 13.47 -18.02 -96.01
C CYS A 233 13.84 -19.07 -94.91
N VAL A 234 12.84 -19.44 -94.07
CA VAL A 234 12.32 -20.75 -93.53
C VAL A 234 13.17 -22.06 -93.43
N PRO A 235 12.72 -23.13 -92.67
CA PRO A 235 11.90 -23.22 -91.44
C PRO A 235 12.39 -24.29 -90.38
N SER A 236 11.60 -24.42 -89.29
CA SER A 236 11.45 -25.56 -88.33
C SER A 236 12.18 -25.36 -86.99
N THR A 237 11.58 -25.51 -85.80
CA THR A 237 10.41 -26.26 -85.32
C THR A 237 9.76 -25.63 -84.08
N THR A 238 8.43 -25.56 -84.10
CA THR A 238 7.43 -25.94 -83.08
C THR A 238 7.42 -25.35 -81.65
N PHE A 239 6.28 -24.72 -81.37
CA PHE A 239 5.68 -24.23 -80.12
C PHE A 239 5.64 -25.22 -78.94
N VAL A 240 5.71 -24.68 -77.70
CA VAL A 240 4.80 -25.06 -76.61
C VAL A 240 4.41 -23.82 -75.79
N THR A 241 3.10 -23.57 -75.75
CA THR A 241 2.41 -22.55 -74.94
C THR A 241 2.20 -23.06 -73.52
N VAL A 242 2.42 -22.23 -72.49
CA VAL A 242 1.99 -22.52 -71.11
C VAL A 242 1.03 -21.43 -70.65
N THR A 243 -0.23 -21.82 -70.45
CA THR A 243 -1.28 -21.01 -69.83
C THR A 243 -1.49 -21.47 -68.40
N ALA A 244 -1.69 -20.50 -67.50
CA ALA A 244 -1.90 -20.67 -66.06
C ALA A 244 -3.23 -21.36 -65.70
N GLY A 245 -3.26 -22.02 -64.53
CA GLY A 245 -4.48 -22.47 -63.85
C GLY A 245 -4.21 -22.67 -62.36
N ALA A 246 -4.97 -21.95 -61.52
CA ALA A 246 -5.01 -22.11 -60.07
C ALA A 246 -6.21 -22.97 -59.66
N GLN A 247 -6.11 -23.78 -58.59
CA GLN A 247 -7.18 -24.02 -57.60
C GLN A 247 -6.70 -24.86 -56.39
N ASN A 248 -7.37 -24.60 -55.27
CA ASN A 248 -7.11 -24.94 -53.85
C ASN A 248 -7.61 -26.38 -53.48
N PRO A 249 -7.66 -26.81 -52.20
CA PRO A 249 -7.07 -28.04 -51.68
C PRO A 249 -8.08 -29.19 -51.48
N VAL A 250 -7.58 -30.41 -51.29
CA VAL A 250 -8.41 -31.57 -50.86
C VAL A 250 -7.85 -32.14 -49.55
N ALA A 251 -8.72 -32.22 -48.57
CA ALA A 251 -8.55 -32.95 -47.31
C ALA A 251 -8.96 -34.42 -47.46
N THR A 252 -8.27 -35.31 -46.76
CA THR A 252 -8.72 -36.61 -46.20
C THR A 252 -7.70 -36.96 -45.10
N GLY A 253 -8.02 -37.39 -43.88
CA GLY A 253 -9.24 -37.92 -43.30
C GLY A 253 -8.93 -39.29 -42.66
N ASN A 254 -9.39 -39.49 -41.40
CA ASN A 254 -9.50 -40.75 -40.62
C ASN A 254 -8.28 -41.15 -39.79
N ASN A 255 -8.35 -41.71 -38.58
CA ASN A 255 -9.34 -41.99 -37.51
C ASN A 255 -8.45 -42.56 -36.34
N ALA A 256 -8.80 -42.76 -35.07
CA ALA A 256 -10.07 -42.95 -34.39
C ALA A 256 -9.91 -42.68 -32.88
N GLU A 257 -11.07 -42.41 -32.28
CA GLU A 257 -11.40 -42.29 -30.87
C GLU A 257 -11.54 -43.65 -30.17
N ASN A 258 -11.46 -43.66 -28.82
CA ASN A 258 -12.46 -44.27 -27.91
C ASN A 258 -12.13 -43.81 -26.47
N ASN A 259 -12.96 -42.98 -25.82
CA ASN A 259 -14.08 -43.33 -24.92
C ASN A 259 -13.61 -44.18 -23.73
N GLY A 260 -13.77 -43.84 -22.45
CA GLY A 260 -14.74 -43.00 -21.76
C GLY A 260 -15.20 -43.81 -20.54
N ASN A 261 -15.40 -43.19 -19.37
CA ASN A 261 -16.54 -43.50 -18.50
C ASN A 261 -16.65 -42.49 -17.34
N ALA A 262 -17.88 -42.05 -17.12
CA ALA A 262 -18.35 -41.20 -16.03
C ALA A 262 -19.02 -42.04 -14.94
N ASN A 263 -19.00 -41.54 -13.70
CA ASN A 263 -20.09 -41.61 -12.71
C ASN A 263 -19.64 -40.71 -11.54
N GLY A 264 -20.32 -39.67 -11.07
CA GLY A 264 -21.75 -39.45 -10.96
C GLY A 264 -22.22 -39.80 -9.55
N ASN A 265 -22.28 -38.82 -8.63
CA ASN A 265 -23.45 -38.69 -7.74
C ASN A 265 -23.54 -37.30 -7.08
N ALA A 266 -24.79 -36.82 -7.00
CA ALA A 266 -25.23 -35.53 -6.48
C ALA A 266 -25.74 -35.62 -5.03
N ASN A 267 -26.26 -34.48 -4.54
CA ASN A 267 -26.92 -34.16 -3.25
C ASN A 267 -25.99 -33.53 -2.18
N ASP A 268 -26.31 -32.43 -1.51
CA ASP A 268 -27.60 -31.78 -1.24
C ASP A 268 -27.46 -30.26 -1.01
N ALA A 269 -28.58 -29.56 -1.22
CA ALA A 269 -28.78 -28.14 -0.95
C ALA A 269 -28.79 -27.81 0.56
N ASN A 270 -28.32 -26.62 0.93
CA ASN A 270 -28.98 -25.84 1.97
C ASN A 270 -28.79 -24.33 1.75
N SER A 271 -29.75 -23.72 1.06
CA SER A 271 -30.14 -22.35 1.32
C SER A 271 -31.10 -22.37 2.50
N GLY A 272 -30.70 -21.83 3.64
CA GLY A 272 -31.55 -21.70 4.81
C GLY A 272 -31.01 -20.62 5.74
N GLY A 273 -31.66 -19.46 5.75
CA GLY A 273 -31.41 -18.44 6.76
C GLY A 273 -31.78 -18.94 8.16
N ASN A 274 -31.10 -18.44 9.17
CA ASN A 274 -31.62 -18.41 10.53
C ASN A 274 -31.25 -17.09 11.21
N THR A 275 -32.23 -16.22 11.30
CA THR A 275 -32.32 -15.15 12.30
C THR A 275 -32.54 -15.75 13.68
N ALA A 276 -31.61 -15.54 14.61
CA ALA A 276 -31.91 -15.47 16.05
C ALA A 276 -30.79 -14.72 16.79
N VAL A 277 -31.13 -13.49 17.18
CA VAL A 277 -30.43 -12.62 18.15
C VAL A 277 -30.64 -13.21 19.56
N GLY A 278 -29.63 -13.18 20.45
CA GLY A 278 -29.87 -13.38 21.89
C GLY A 278 -28.66 -13.82 22.73
N ASN A 279 -28.22 -12.90 23.60
CA ASN A 279 -27.40 -13.01 24.82
C ASN A 279 -26.13 -13.89 24.79
N GLY A 280 -24.97 -13.25 24.92
CA GLY A 280 -23.67 -13.88 25.08
C GLY A 280 -23.60 -14.84 26.26
N VAL A 281 -22.98 -16.00 26.02
CA VAL A 281 -22.65 -16.98 27.05
C VAL A 281 -21.31 -16.57 27.69
N GLY A 282 -21.31 -16.38 29.02
CA GLY A 282 -20.09 -16.28 29.83
C GLY A 282 -19.63 -14.86 30.12
N ALA A 283 -20.16 -14.26 31.19
CA ALA A 283 -19.53 -13.09 31.77
C ALA A 283 -18.13 -13.46 32.29
N VAL A 284 -17.11 -12.76 31.82
CA VAL A 284 -15.76 -12.88 32.38
C VAL A 284 -15.73 -11.96 33.58
N SER A 285 -15.76 -12.53 34.78
CA SER A 285 -15.56 -11.82 36.04
C SER A 285 -14.11 -12.01 36.46
N ASP A 286 -13.22 -11.38 35.70
CA ASP A 286 -11.79 -11.44 35.93
C ASP A 286 -11.34 -10.11 36.56
N PRO A 287 -10.70 -10.13 37.75
CA PRO A 287 -10.27 -8.92 38.46
C PRO A 287 -9.12 -8.16 37.75
N VAL A 288 -8.58 -8.72 36.65
CA VAL A 288 -7.55 -8.16 35.79
C VAL A 288 -8.12 -7.53 34.52
N THR A 289 -9.09 -8.18 33.89
CA THR A 289 -9.70 -7.69 32.64
C THR A 289 -11.02 -6.94 32.85
N GLY A 290 -11.53 -6.93 34.07
CA GLY A 290 -12.81 -6.35 34.44
C GLY A 290 -14.00 -7.30 34.28
N SER A 291 -15.16 -6.91 34.81
CA SER A 291 -16.41 -7.66 34.64
C SER A 291 -17.03 -7.34 33.28
N PHE A 292 -16.91 -8.26 32.34
CA PHE A 292 -17.54 -8.15 31.03
C PHE A 292 -18.69 -9.14 30.95
N ASP A 293 -19.93 -8.67 30.79
CA ASP A 293 -21.04 -9.53 30.37
C ASP A 293 -20.65 -10.11 28.99
N GLY A 294 -20.64 -11.44 28.87
CA GLY A 294 -20.13 -12.14 27.68
C GLY A 294 -20.73 -11.60 26.37
N PHE A 295 -20.06 -11.90 25.25
CA PHE A 295 -20.37 -11.37 23.90
C PHE A 295 -21.77 -10.74 23.72
N VAL A 296 -21.81 -9.42 23.70
CA VAL A 296 -23.01 -8.63 23.38
C VAL A 296 -22.91 -8.18 21.92
N ALA A 297 -23.87 -8.59 21.10
CA ALA A 297 -23.95 -8.10 19.73
C ALA A 297 -24.37 -6.61 19.70
N SER A 298 -23.90 -5.87 18.69
CA SER A 298 -24.34 -4.50 18.48
C SER A 298 -25.86 -4.44 18.27
N SER A 299 -26.51 -3.41 18.83
CA SER A 299 -27.92 -3.11 18.49
C SER A 299 -28.10 -2.58 17.06
N ILE A 300 -27.00 -2.20 16.39
CA ILE A 300 -27.00 -1.79 14.98
C ILE A 300 -26.75 -3.03 14.12
N ALA A 301 -27.78 -3.51 13.42
CA ALA A 301 -27.74 -4.77 12.68
C ALA A 301 -26.66 -4.86 11.58
N ALA A 302 -26.20 -3.73 11.05
CA ALA A 302 -25.12 -3.68 10.06
C ALA A 302 -23.72 -3.79 10.68
N ASN A 303 -23.59 -3.59 11.99
CA ASN A 303 -22.31 -3.61 12.68
C ASN A 303 -22.00 -5.04 13.14
N ASP A 304 -21.19 -5.75 12.34
CA ASP A 304 -20.60 -7.02 12.74
C ASP A 304 -19.13 -6.83 13.12
N PHE A 305 -18.86 -6.93 14.42
CA PHE A 305 -17.54 -6.77 15.03
C PHE A 305 -16.80 -8.11 15.25
N GLY A 306 -17.32 -9.20 14.66
CA GLY A 306 -16.77 -10.53 14.81
C GLY A 306 -16.95 -11.04 16.22
N THR A 307 -15.85 -11.48 16.86
CA THR A 307 -15.85 -12.07 18.19
C THR A 307 -15.68 -11.09 19.34
N CYS A 308 -15.47 -9.80 19.04
CA CYS A 308 -15.20 -8.77 20.05
C CYS A 308 -16.39 -7.83 20.26
N VAL A 309 -16.38 -7.15 21.40
CA VAL A 309 -17.32 -6.09 21.75
C VAL A 309 -16.57 -4.78 21.95
N PRO A 310 -16.53 -3.88 20.95
CA PRO A 310 -15.63 -2.73 20.92
C PRO A 310 -16.05 -1.57 21.85
N THR A 311 -16.31 -1.83 23.13
CA THR A 311 -16.71 -0.82 24.12
C THR A 311 -15.53 -0.24 24.90
N ILE A 312 -15.72 0.97 25.43
CA ILE A 312 -14.75 1.72 26.24
C ILE A 312 -15.31 1.98 27.63
N LYS A 313 -14.44 1.89 28.64
CA LYS A 313 -14.67 2.37 30.01
C LYS A 313 -13.89 3.65 30.30
N PHE A 314 -14.37 4.43 31.27
CA PHE A 314 -13.72 5.65 31.77
C PHE A 314 -13.72 5.64 33.30
N GLU A 315 -12.60 5.25 33.88
CA GLU A 315 -12.51 4.92 35.31
C GLU A 315 -11.26 5.51 35.94
N ALA A 316 -11.32 5.69 37.26
CA ALA A 316 -10.25 6.31 38.03
C ALA A 316 -9.27 5.28 38.58
N GLY A 317 -8.01 5.68 38.66
CA GLY A 317 -6.95 4.89 39.27
C GLY A 317 -6.66 3.60 38.55
N LEU A 318 -6.70 3.58 37.21
CA LEU A 318 -6.26 2.46 36.38
C LEU A 318 -4.72 2.42 36.27
N ASN A 319 -4.16 1.22 36.09
CA ASN A 319 -2.72 0.93 35.94
C ASN A 319 -1.77 1.61 36.94
N GLY A 320 -2.17 1.69 38.22
CA GLY A 320 -1.39 2.27 39.31
C GLY A 320 -1.45 3.80 39.38
N ARG A 321 -2.37 4.42 38.63
CA ARG A 321 -2.67 5.85 38.74
C ARG A 321 -3.43 6.16 40.03
N LYS A 322 -3.48 7.44 40.36
CA LYS A 322 -4.21 7.92 41.55
C LYS A 322 -5.69 7.60 41.43
N GLU A 323 -6.37 7.28 42.54
CA GLU A 323 -7.83 7.07 42.59
C GLU A 323 -8.66 8.27 42.08
N THR A 324 -8.05 9.44 41.91
CA THR A 324 -8.69 10.65 41.36
C THR A 324 -8.42 10.85 39.87
N GLU A 325 -7.62 10.00 39.24
CA GLU A 325 -7.14 10.17 37.87
C GLU A 325 -7.88 9.22 36.93
N LEU A 326 -8.80 9.81 36.15
CA LEU A 326 -9.65 9.09 35.22
C LEU A 326 -8.96 8.88 33.87
N THR A 327 -9.06 7.67 33.32
CA THR A 327 -8.47 7.29 32.04
C THR A 327 -9.41 6.40 31.24
N PHE A 328 -9.19 6.34 29.93
CA PHE A 328 -9.95 5.49 29.03
C PHE A 328 -9.27 4.13 28.87
N GLN A 329 -10.05 3.07 28.75
CA GLN A 329 -9.56 1.73 28.47
C GLN A 329 -10.59 0.92 27.67
N ALA A 330 -10.13 0.02 26.81
CA ALA A 330 -11.01 -0.93 26.12
C ALA A 330 -11.51 -1.98 27.12
N ILE A 331 -12.81 -2.30 27.08
CA ILE A 331 -13.41 -3.29 27.99
C ILE A 331 -13.13 -4.70 27.51
N ASP A 332 -13.24 -4.95 26.20
CA ASP A 332 -13.08 -6.29 25.63
C ASP A 332 -11.70 -6.89 25.94
N PRO A 333 -11.63 -8.08 26.59
CA PRO A 333 -10.36 -8.68 27.01
C PRO A 333 -9.39 -9.02 25.87
N VAL A 334 -9.90 -9.30 24.66
CA VAL A 334 -9.04 -9.57 23.49
C VAL A 334 -8.43 -8.26 23.04
N VAL A 335 -9.25 -7.21 22.91
CA VAL A 335 -8.80 -5.88 22.47
C VAL A 335 -7.88 -5.23 23.50
N ASN A 336 -8.13 -5.47 24.80
CA ASN A 336 -7.40 -4.86 25.91
C ASN A 336 -5.98 -5.45 26.13
N LYS A 337 -5.54 -6.48 25.40
CA LYS A 337 -4.16 -7.02 25.48
C LYS A 337 -3.11 -6.13 24.78
N GLY A 338 -2.07 -5.68 25.50
CA GLY A 338 -0.87 -5.01 24.93
C GLY A 338 -0.72 -3.49 25.16
N GLN A 339 -1.81 -2.77 25.36
CA GLN A 339 -1.86 -1.39 25.88
C GLN A 339 -2.93 -1.39 26.99
N GLN A 340 -2.81 -0.58 28.03
CA GLN A 340 -3.70 -0.71 29.19
C GLN A 340 -4.69 0.46 29.27
N GLU A 341 -4.22 1.69 29.45
CA GLU A 341 -5.10 2.87 29.51
C GLU A 341 -4.49 4.07 28.76
N ALA A 342 -5.32 5.08 28.49
CA ALA A 342 -4.83 6.39 28.08
C ALA A 342 -5.70 7.55 28.58
N LEU A 343 -5.06 8.70 28.83
CA LEU A 343 -5.75 9.98 29.05
C LEU A 343 -6.43 10.53 27.79
N ASN A 344 -5.91 10.17 26.61
CA ASN A 344 -6.48 10.58 25.33
C ASN A 344 -7.38 9.47 24.78
N PRO A 345 -8.70 9.68 24.67
CA PRO A 345 -9.63 8.66 24.19
C PRO A 345 -9.28 8.18 22.77
N ASN A 346 -8.69 9.04 21.94
CA ASN A 346 -8.29 8.68 20.58
C ASN A 346 -7.23 7.56 20.52
N ILE A 347 -6.42 7.39 21.56
CA ILE A 347 -5.44 6.30 21.62
C ILE A 347 -6.16 4.95 21.79
N ILE A 348 -7.21 4.93 22.62
CA ILE A 348 -8.00 3.73 22.89
C ILE A 348 -8.91 3.40 21.71
N THR A 349 -9.58 4.38 21.12
CA THR A 349 -10.46 4.15 19.96
C THR A 349 -9.68 3.63 18.74
N ASN A 350 -8.51 4.22 18.44
CA ASN A 350 -7.59 3.70 17.40
C ASN A 350 -7.34 2.21 17.59
N ARG A 351 -6.90 1.85 18.79
CA ARG A 351 -6.55 0.47 19.11
C ARG A 351 -7.74 -0.47 19.00
N ILE A 352 -8.93 -0.05 19.43
CA ILE A 352 -10.12 -0.88 19.29
C ILE A 352 -10.37 -1.18 17.81
N CYS A 353 -10.37 -0.16 16.94
CA CYS A 353 -10.56 -0.36 15.51
C CYS A 353 -9.48 -1.24 14.88
N ASP A 354 -8.21 -1.09 15.30
CA ASP A 354 -7.12 -1.94 14.84
C ASP A 354 -7.34 -3.41 15.22
N GLN A 355 -7.79 -3.69 16.44
CA GLN A 355 -8.01 -5.06 16.90
C GLN A 355 -9.23 -5.70 16.23
N LEU A 356 -10.24 -4.93 15.82
CA LEU A 356 -11.41 -5.45 15.13
C LEU A 356 -11.04 -6.20 13.83
N GLY A 357 -10.13 -5.64 13.03
CA GLY A 357 -9.65 -6.29 11.81
C GLY A 357 -8.65 -7.43 12.04
N ASN A 358 -7.84 -7.33 13.10
CA ASN A 358 -6.71 -8.25 13.31
C ASN A 358 -7.03 -9.48 14.16
N SER A 359 -7.81 -9.28 15.23
CA SER A 359 -7.99 -10.29 16.28
C SER A 359 -9.46 -10.71 16.43
N CYS A 360 -10.39 -9.86 16.02
CA CYS A 360 -11.82 -10.08 16.24
C CYS A 360 -12.52 -10.70 15.04
N GLY A 361 -11.97 -10.53 13.82
CA GLY A 361 -12.61 -10.99 12.59
C GLY A 361 -13.84 -10.16 12.21
N ALA A 362 -13.81 -8.85 12.48
CA ALA A 362 -14.91 -7.95 12.17
C ALA A 362 -15.16 -7.84 10.66
N SER A 363 -16.42 -7.62 10.30
CA SER A 363 -16.81 -7.32 8.93
C SER A 363 -16.30 -5.95 8.47
N ALA A 364 -16.24 -5.72 7.16
CA ALA A 364 -15.90 -4.42 6.60
C ALA A 364 -16.86 -3.30 7.08
N ALA A 365 -18.14 -3.63 7.30
CA ALA A 365 -19.12 -2.68 7.83
C ALA A 365 -18.85 -2.36 9.32
N GLY A 366 -18.45 -3.35 10.12
CA GLY A 366 -18.04 -3.14 11.51
C GLY A 366 -16.78 -2.29 11.62
N ILE A 367 -15.78 -2.53 10.77
CA ILE A 367 -14.55 -1.71 10.73
C ILE A 367 -14.90 -0.26 10.35
N ALA A 368 -15.69 -0.05 9.29
CA ALA A 368 -16.10 1.29 8.87
C ALA A 368 -16.93 2.01 9.95
N ALA A 369 -17.79 1.30 10.69
CA ALA A 369 -18.52 1.87 11.81
C ALA A 369 -17.59 2.30 12.95
N CYS A 370 -16.53 1.53 13.21
CA CYS A 370 -15.50 1.88 14.19
C CYS A 370 -14.74 3.16 13.80
N GLU A 371 -14.28 3.24 12.55
CA GLU A 371 -13.58 4.43 12.02
C GLU A 371 -14.48 5.68 12.04
N ALA A 372 -15.78 5.53 11.75
CA ALA A 372 -16.74 6.62 11.84
C ALA A 372 -16.96 7.08 13.29
N ALA A 373 -17.12 6.15 14.23
CA ALA A 373 -17.22 6.46 15.65
C ALA A 373 -15.94 7.14 16.16
N GLN A 374 -14.78 6.73 15.67
CA GLN A 374 -13.51 7.33 16.01
C GLN A 374 -13.43 8.79 15.56
N ALA A 375 -13.80 9.07 14.31
CA ALA A 375 -13.85 10.44 13.80
C ALA A 375 -14.83 11.31 14.61
N GLN A 376 -15.96 10.74 15.05
CA GLN A 376 -16.89 11.42 15.94
C GLN A 376 -16.25 11.75 17.29
N ILE A 377 -15.55 10.81 17.93
CA ILE A 377 -14.86 11.06 19.20
C ILE A 377 -13.76 12.11 19.07
N GLN A 378 -13.01 12.07 17.97
CA GLN A 378 -12.01 13.08 17.69
C GLN A 378 -12.63 14.48 17.57
N ALA A 379 -13.79 14.58 16.90
CA ALA A 379 -14.52 15.83 16.74
C ALA A 379 -15.14 16.36 18.05
N LEU A 380 -15.55 15.49 18.98
CA LEU A 380 -16.09 15.91 20.28
C LEU A 380 -15.04 16.64 21.13
N GLY A 381 -13.78 16.18 21.10
CA GLY A 381 -12.68 16.78 21.87
C GLY A 381 -12.81 16.67 23.39
N THR A 382 -13.89 16.05 23.90
CA THR A 382 -14.11 15.80 25.32
C THR A 382 -13.21 14.66 25.82
N ARG A 383 -12.95 14.64 27.13
CA ARG A 383 -12.11 13.63 27.82
C ARG A 383 -12.74 13.23 29.14
N ASP A 384 -14.04 13.01 29.10
CA ASP A 384 -14.84 12.64 30.25
C ASP A 384 -15.77 11.46 29.91
N GLN A 385 -16.64 11.10 30.84
CA GLN A 385 -17.57 9.98 30.67
C GLN A 385 -18.44 10.12 29.42
N SER A 386 -18.82 11.34 29.02
CA SER A 386 -19.63 11.56 27.82
C SER A 386 -18.91 11.08 26.55
N THR A 387 -17.57 11.07 26.54
CA THR A 387 -16.78 10.55 25.43
C THR A 387 -16.90 9.03 25.31
N ALA A 388 -16.83 8.31 26.43
CA ALA A 388 -17.01 6.85 26.45
C ALA A 388 -18.46 6.48 26.08
N ASP A 389 -19.43 7.22 26.61
CA ASP A 389 -20.85 7.01 26.29
C ASP A 389 -21.14 7.26 24.80
N ALA A 390 -20.57 8.32 24.23
CA ALA A 390 -20.73 8.64 22.81
C ALA A 390 -20.13 7.55 21.91
N TRP A 391 -18.96 7.01 22.28
CA TRP A 391 -18.32 5.92 21.57
C TRP A 391 -19.16 4.65 21.60
N ASN A 392 -19.55 4.21 22.81
CA ASN A 392 -20.35 3.02 23.01
C ASN A 392 -21.69 3.13 22.27
N THR A 393 -22.34 4.29 22.33
CA THR A 393 -23.58 4.58 21.60
C THR A 393 -23.40 4.50 20.09
N ALA A 394 -22.34 5.10 19.54
CA ALA A 394 -22.07 5.11 18.10
C ALA A 394 -21.90 3.70 17.51
N LEU A 395 -21.39 2.76 18.31
CA LEU A 395 -21.20 1.36 17.92
C LEU A 395 -22.40 0.47 18.26
N GLY A 396 -23.48 1.02 18.79
CA GLY A 396 -24.71 0.29 19.09
C GLY A 396 -24.72 -0.36 20.48
N PHE A 397 -23.92 0.15 21.42
CA PHE A 397 -23.85 -0.26 22.82
C PHE A 397 -24.31 0.87 23.76
N ALA A 398 -25.36 1.58 23.38
CA ALA A 398 -25.92 2.64 24.22
C ALA A 398 -26.31 2.09 25.60
N GLY A 399 -25.92 2.78 26.66
CA GLY A 399 -26.13 2.33 28.04
C GLY A 399 -25.16 1.24 28.52
N ALA A 400 -24.08 0.96 27.79
CA ALA A 400 -22.99 0.15 28.32
C ALA A 400 -22.44 0.80 29.59
N GLU A 401 -22.26 0.01 30.65
CA GLU A 401 -21.61 0.46 31.88
C GLU A 401 -20.18 0.91 31.56
N THR A 402 -19.89 2.21 31.77
CA THR A 402 -18.57 2.80 31.53
C THR A 402 -17.68 2.75 32.78
N ASN A 403 -18.21 2.23 33.89
CA ASN A 403 -17.47 1.85 35.09
C ASN A 403 -17.83 0.41 35.56
N PRO A 404 -17.67 -0.63 34.70
CA PRO A 404 -18.09 -1.99 35.02
C PRO A 404 -17.40 -2.58 36.26
N ASP A 405 -16.21 -2.07 36.60
CA ASP A 405 -15.43 -2.56 37.72
C ASP A 405 -15.75 -1.84 39.03
N ASN A 406 -16.67 -0.86 38.98
CA ASN A 406 -17.06 0.00 40.10
C ASN A 406 -15.84 0.63 40.78
N ALA A 407 -14.84 1.01 39.99
CA ALA A 407 -13.62 1.64 40.43
C ALA A 407 -13.88 3.04 41.02
N PRO A 408 -13.07 3.49 42.01
CA PRO A 408 -11.89 2.79 42.55
C PRO A 408 -12.23 1.65 43.52
N GLN A 409 -11.58 0.50 43.35
CA GLN A 409 -11.62 -0.62 44.31
C GLN A 409 -10.20 -1.14 44.60
N ALA A 410 -9.92 -1.39 45.88
CA ALA A 410 -8.62 -1.94 46.29
C ALA A 410 -8.43 -3.37 45.77
N GLY A 411 -7.32 -3.63 45.06
CA GLY A 411 -6.87 -4.98 44.68
C GLY A 411 -7.29 -5.47 43.28
N LEU A 412 -7.95 -4.63 42.46
CA LEU A 412 -8.13 -4.90 41.04
C LEU A 412 -6.84 -4.60 40.27
N VAL A 413 -6.50 -5.34 39.20
CA VAL A 413 -5.27 -5.02 38.46
C VAL A 413 -5.42 -3.66 37.81
N GLY A 414 -4.43 -2.83 38.09
CA GLY A 414 -4.43 -1.45 37.69
C GLY A 414 -5.01 -0.51 38.73
N HIS A 415 -5.70 -0.98 39.76
CA HIS A 415 -6.10 -0.14 40.89
C HIS A 415 -5.20 -0.41 42.10
N THR A 416 -4.47 0.61 42.55
CA THR A 416 -3.62 0.56 43.76
C THR A 416 -4.29 1.20 44.94
#